data_AF-V7PBU8-F1
#
_entry.id   AF-V7PBU8-F1
#
_cell.length_a   1.000
_cell.length_b   1.000
_cell.length_c   1.000
_cell.angle_alpha   90.00
_cell.angle_beta   90.00
_cell.angle_gamma   90.00
#
_symmetry.space_group_name_H-M   'P 1'
#
loop_
_entity.id
_entity.type
_entity.pdbx_description
1 polymer ?
#
loop_
_entity_poly.entity_id
_entity_poly.type
_entity_poly.pdbx_seq_one_letter_code
_entity_poly.pdbx_strand_id
1 'polypeptide(L)'
;MDIDIKDISNFYDAFKSLCNMYSEIGAYDDQCNKCLENAGELFENYEKLKNALDINKGSSYYQLLSSLSNDYKNLEKIYSAKCSHTSLVACPRSSIIKNTVIAIAISIAFIFASVSIFLGIAYKYSLFGIRKRFQKQKLREKLKNIKKRMNH
;
A
#
# COMPACT_ATOMS: atom_id res chain seq x y z
N MET A 1 -14.82 -20.37 25.27
CA MET A 1 -14.23 -19.65 24.14
C MET A 1 -13.90 -18.27 24.67
N ASP A 2 -12.61 -17.97 24.85
CA ASP A 2 -12.18 -16.67 25.36
C ASP A 2 -11.68 -15.85 24.17
N ILE A 3 -12.57 -15.02 23.62
CA ILE A 3 -12.26 -14.11 22.51
C ILE A 3 -12.39 -12.70 23.06
N ASP A 4 -11.40 -11.88 22.77
CA ASP A 4 -11.44 -10.47 23.12
C ASP A 4 -12.67 -9.80 22.49
N ILE A 5 -13.39 -9.01 23.29
CA ILE A 5 -14.57 -8.26 22.85
C ILE A 5 -14.30 -7.40 21.61
N LYS A 6 -13.09 -6.86 21.47
CA LYS A 6 -12.66 -6.09 20.30
C LYS A 6 -12.63 -6.95 19.04
N ASP A 7 -12.17 -8.19 19.15
CA ASP A 7 -12.14 -9.10 18.02
C ASP A 7 -13.54 -9.58 17.63
N ILE A 8 -14.41 -9.79 18.62
CA ILE A 8 -15.82 -10.09 18.38
C ILE A 8 -16.48 -8.93 17.63
N SER A 9 -16.20 -7.68 18.04
CA SER A 9 -16.70 -6.48 17.36
C SER A 9 -16.23 -6.44 15.91
N ASN A 10 -14.93 -6.63 15.65
CA ASN A 10 -14.38 -6.65 14.28
C ASN A 10 -15.00 -7.76 13.43
N PHE A 11 -15.22 -8.95 14.01
CA PHE A 11 -15.89 -10.05 13.33
C PHE A 11 -17.34 -9.69 12.99
N TYR A 12 -18.07 -9.11 13.95
CA TYR A 12 -19.45 -8.69 13.75
C TYR A 12 -19.57 -7.64 12.65
N ASP A 13 -18.66 -6.67 12.60
CA ASP A 13 -18.63 -5.66 11.54
C ASP A 13 -18.42 -6.30 10.16
N ALA A 14 -17.49 -7.26 10.04
CA ALA A 14 -17.27 -7.99 8.79
C ALA A 14 -18.49 -8.85 8.40
N PHE A 15 -19.08 -9.57 9.36
CA PHE A 15 -20.28 -10.38 9.16
C PHE A 15 -21.48 -9.53 8.74
N LYS A 16 -21.69 -8.38 9.38
CA LYS A 16 -22.75 -7.43 9.05
C LYS A 16 -22.60 -6.90 7.63
N SER A 17 -21.39 -6.51 7.21
CA SER A 17 -21.14 -6.09 5.83
C SER A 17 -21.40 -7.22 4.82
N LEU A 18 -21.14 -8.49 5.18
CA LEU A 18 -21.50 -9.64 4.35
C LEU A 18 -23.02 -9.81 4.22
N CYS A 19 -23.78 -9.67 5.31
CA CYS A 19 -25.25 -9.68 5.27
C CYS A 19 -25.82 -8.55 4.38
N ASN A 20 -25.19 -7.38 4.41
CA ASN A 20 -25.57 -6.27 3.54
C ASN A 20 -25.38 -6.61 2.06
N MET A 21 -24.28 -7.31 1.70
CA MET A 21 -24.11 -7.83 0.34
C MET A 21 -25.18 -8.85 -0.06
N TYR A 22 -25.54 -9.77 0.85
CA TYR A 22 -26.65 -10.71 0.60
C TYR A 22 -27.96 -9.98 0.30
N SER A 23 -28.22 -8.88 1.02
CA SER A 23 -29.41 -8.06 0.83
C SER A 23 -29.40 -7.35 -0.52
N GLU A 24 -28.25 -6.87 -1.00
CA GLU A 24 -28.11 -6.30 -2.35
C GLU A 24 -28.45 -7.31 -3.46
N ILE A 25 -28.05 -8.57 -3.29
CA ILE A 25 -28.29 -9.63 -4.27
C ILE A 25 -29.78 -10.04 -4.28
N GLY A 26 -30.43 -10.05 -3.12
CA GLY A 26 -31.84 -10.43 -2.97
C GLY A 26 -32.85 -9.35 -3.38
N ALA A 27 -32.48 -8.07 -3.31
CA ALA A 27 -33.40 -6.96 -3.54
C ALA A 27 -33.66 -6.63 -5.03
N TYR A 28 -32.81 -7.11 -5.94
CA TYR A 28 -32.89 -6.78 -7.37
C TYR A 28 -32.76 -8.04 -8.22
N ASP A 29 -33.87 -8.50 -8.81
CA ASP A 29 -33.87 -9.74 -9.59
C ASP A 29 -33.12 -9.67 -10.92
N ASP A 30 -32.83 -8.47 -11.44
CA ASP A 30 -32.32 -8.31 -12.82
C ASP A 30 -30.95 -7.59 -12.94
N GLN A 31 -30.23 -7.32 -11.85
CA GLN A 31 -29.05 -6.43 -11.85
C GLN A 31 -27.70 -7.10 -11.61
N CYS A 32 -27.43 -8.20 -12.31
CA CYS A 32 -26.08 -8.75 -12.43
C CYS A 32 -25.04 -7.76 -12.99
N ASN A 33 -25.51 -6.66 -13.59
CA ASN A 33 -24.70 -5.59 -14.17
C ASN A 33 -24.40 -4.42 -13.22
N LYS A 34 -24.89 -4.44 -11.96
CA LYS A 34 -24.56 -3.43 -10.97
C LYS A 34 -23.38 -3.90 -10.13
N CYS A 35 -22.38 -3.03 -9.97
CA CYS A 35 -21.34 -3.26 -8.97
C CYS A 35 -21.97 -3.26 -7.56
N LEU A 36 -21.40 -4.05 -6.64
CA LEU A 36 -21.89 -4.15 -5.27
C LEU A 36 -21.30 -3.01 -4.44
N GLU A 37 -22.17 -2.19 -3.85
CA GLU A 37 -21.79 -1.00 -3.10
C GLU A 37 -21.19 -1.39 -1.74
N ASN A 38 -21.77 -2.42 -1.12
CA ASN A 38 -21.31 -2.96 0.17
C ASN A 38 -20.04 -3.81 0.09
N ALA A 39 -19.61 -4.24 -1.11
CA ALA A 39 -18.41 -5.08 -1.26
C ALA A 39 -17.11 -4.40 -0.78
N GLY A 40 -17.01 -3.06 -0.94
CA GLY A 40 -15.86 -2.31 -0.41
C GLY A 40 -15.79 -2.32 1.12
N GLU A 41 -16.96 -2.23 1.78
CA GLU A 41 -17.03 -2.25 3.25
C GLU A 41 -16.66 -3.63 3.81
N LEU A 42 -17.13 -4.69 3.14
CA LEU A 42 -16.74 -6.06 3.48
C LEU A 42 -15.22 -6.23 3.41
N PHE A 43 -14.57 -5.73 2.34
CA PHE A 43 -13.13 -5.84 2.18
C PHE A 43 -12.37 -5.14 3.31
N GLU A 44 -12.74 -3.90 3.64
CA GLU A 44 -12.11 -3.14 4.73
C GLU A 44 -12.27 -3.83 6.08
N ASN A 45 -13.48 -4.29 6.41
CA ASN A 45 -13.76 -4.94 7.69
C ASN A 45 -13.08 -6.31 7.77
N TYR A 46 -13.00 -7.05 6.66
CA TYR A 46 -12.24 -8.29 6.58
C TYR A 46 -10.74 -8.07 6.74
N GLU A 47 -10.17 -7.00 6.17
CA GLU A 47 -8.77 -6.66 6.35
C GLU A 47 -8.46 -6.28 7.80
N LYS A 48 -9.32 -5.47 8.44
CA LYS A 48 -9.21 -5.16 9.87
C LYS A 48 -9.27 -6.42 10.73
N LEU A 49 -10.21 -7.32 10.44
CA LEU A 49 -10.34 -8.61 11.12
C LEU A 49 -9.07 -9.45 10.94
N LYS A 50 -8.55 -9.55 9.71
CA LYS A 50 -7.32 -10.29 9.39
C LYS A 50 -6.09 -9.72 10.11
N ASN A 51 -5.94 -8.40 10.15
CA ASN A 51 -4.82 -7.75 10.82
C ASN A 51 -4.93 -7.85 12.35
N ALA A 52 -6.15 -7.94 12.89
CA ALA A 52 -6.36 -8.21 14.31
C ALA A 52 -6.03 -9.67 14.67
N LEU A 53 -6.07 -10.60 13.71
CA LEU A 53 -5.73 -12.01 13.94
C LEU A 53 -4.21 -12.18 14.06
N ASP A 54 -3.71 -12.16 15.29
CA ASP A 54 -2.34 -12.54 15.61
C ASP A 54 -2.13 -14.07 15.47
N ILE A 55 -0.92 -14.50 15.14
CA ILE A 55 -0.56 -15.93 14.96
C ILE A 55 -0.76 -16.73 16.25
N ASN A 56 -0.75 -16.05 17.40
CA ASN A 56 -1.00 -16.65 18.71
C ASN A 56 -2.48 -16.88 19.04
N LYS A 57 -3.41 -16.48 18.17
CA LYS A 57 -4.84 -16.67 18.40
C LYS A 57 -5.25 -18.12 18.14
N GLY A 58 -5.91 -18.71 19.13
CA GLY A 58 -6.23 -20.14 19.16
C GLY A 58 -7.21 -20.60 18.07
N SER A 59 -7.47 -21.91 18.04
CA SER A 59 -8.33 -22.58 17.03
C SER A 59 -9.72 -21.96 16.84
N SER A 60 -10.29 -21.38 17.89
CA SER A 60 -11.61 -20.76 17.87
C SER A 60 -11.68 -19.51 16.99
N TYR A 61 -10.59 -18.74 16.87
CA TYR A 61 -10.51 -17.60 15.95
C TYR A 61 -10.49 -18.04 14.49
N TYR A 62 -9.72 -19.09 14.20
CA TYR A 62 -9.68 -19.67 12.86
C TYR A 62 -11.03 -20.26 12.46
N GLN A 63 -11.78 -20.83 13.42
CA GLN A 63 -13.15 -21.29 13.16
C GLN A 63 -14.07 -20.14 12.75
N LEU A 64 -14.04 -19.00 13.45
CA LEU A 64 -14.84 -17.83 13.06
C LEU A 64 -14.47 -17.33 11.67
N LEU A 65 -13.17 -17.17 11.39
CA LEU A 65 -12.71 -16.73 10.07
C LEU A 65 -13.10 -17.72 8.98
N SER A 66 -12.98 -19.03 9.25
CA SER A 66 -13.38 -20.08 8.33
C SER A 66 -14.88 -20.06 8.05
N SER A 67 -15.72 -19.82 9.07
CA SER A 67 -17.16 -19.67 8.89
C SER A 67 -17.48 -18.48 7.99
N LEU A 68 -16.90 -17.30 8.27
CA LEU A 68 -17.10 -16.11 7.44
C LEU A 68 -16.62 -16.32 6.00
N SER A 69 -15.49 -17.00 5.81
CA SER A 69 -14.96 -17.34 4.48
C SER A 69 -15.88 -18.31 3.73
N ASN A 70 -16.45 -19.29 4.43
CA ASN A 70 -17.41 -20.23 3.84
C ASN A 70 -18.70 -19.52 3.44
N ASP A 71 -19.21 -18.62 4.28
CA ASP A 71 -20.40 -17.82 3.98
C ASP A 71 -20.17 -16.91 2.77
N TYR A 72 -18.99 -16.28 2.68
CA TYR A 72 -18.62 -15.50 1.50
C TYR A 72 -18.57 -16.35 0.21
N LYS A 73 -17.96 -17.53 0.25
CA LYS A 73 -17.97 -18.46 -0.90
C LYS A 73 -19.38 -18.90 -1.28
N ASN A 74 -20.26 -19.06 -0.30
CA ASN A 74 -21.65 -19.39 -0.56
C ASN A 74 -22.37 -18.21 -1.25
N LEU A 75 -22.12 -16.98 -0.81
CA LEU A 75 -22.60 -15.77 -1.47
C LEU A 75 -22.14 -15.72 -2.93
N GLU A 76 -20.85 -15.95 -3.17
CA GLU A 76 -20.27 -15.97 -4.52
C GLU A 76 -20.96 -17.00 -5.42
N LYS A 77 -21.23 -18.20 -4.90
CA LYS A 77 -21.98 -19.23 -5.63
C LYS A 77 -23.40 -18.80 -5.96
N ILE A 78 -24.11 -18.21 -4.99
CA ILE A 78 -25.48 -17.71 -5.19
C ILE A 78 -25.50 -16.62 -6.25
N TYR A 79 -24.56 -15.67 -6.17
CA TYR A 79 -24.42 -14.62 -7.16
C TYR A 79 -24.08 -15.19 -8.55
N SER A 80 -23.12 -16.10 -8.63
CA SER A 80 -22.71 -16.78 -9.86
C SER A 80 -23.88 -17.53 -10.52
N ALA A 81 -24.70 -18.22 -9.72
CA ALA A 81 -25.89 -18.92 -10.20
C ALA A 81 -26.98 -17.95 -10.69
N LYS A 82 -27.17 -16.82 -10.00
CA LYS A 82 -28.11 -15.77 -10.41
C LYS A 82 -27.63 -15.03 -11.67
N CYS A 83 -26.32 -14.90 -11.85
CA CYS A 83 -25.69 -14.02 -12.83
C CYS A 83 -24.85 -14.73 -13.90
N SER A 84 -25.26 -15.94 -14.31
CA SER A 84 -24.66 -16.67 -15.42
C SER A 84 -23.13 -16.77 -15.36
N HIS A 85 -22.59 -17.14 -14.19
CA HIS A 85 -21.17 -17.30 -13.92
C HIS A 85 -20.31 -16.03 -13.86
N THR A 86 -20.93 -14.86 -13.66
CA THR A 86 -20.20 -13.60 -13.44
C THR A 86 -19.57 -13.54 -12.05
N SER A 87 -18.36 -12.98 -11.95
CA SER A 87 -17.69 -12.71 -10.67
C SER A 87 -18.25 -11.47 -9.98
N LEU A 88 -18.25 -11.44 -8.65
CA LEU A 88 -18.62 -10.26 -7.86
C LEU A 88 -17.71 -9.07 -8.22
N VAL A 89 -18.30 -7.93 -8.58
CA VAL A 89 -17.57 -6.68 -8.85
C VAL A 89 -17.91 -5.65 -7.78
N ALA A 90 -16.90 -5.12 -7.10
CA ALA A 90 -17.08 -4.04 -6.13
C ALA A 90 -17.18 -2.67 -6.81
N CYS A 91 -18.06 -1.80 -6.33
CA CYS A 91 -18.07 -0.42 -6.81
C CYS A 91 -16.81 0.33 -6.34
N PRO A 92 -16.19 1.16 -7.19
CA PRO A 92 -15.11 2.03 -6.77
C PRO A 92 -15.61 3.02 -5.70
N ARG A 93 -15.19 2.84 -4.44
CA ARG A 93 -15.44 3.82 -3.36
C ARG A 93 -14.63 5.08 -3.66
N SER A 94 -15.34 6.15 -4.06
CA SER A 94 -14.73 7.40 -4.52
C SER A 94 -13.86 8.11 -3.47
N SER A 95 -14.01 7.83 -2.17
CA SER A 95 -13.16 8.41 -1.12
C SER A 95 -11.81 7.71 -0.98
N ILE A 96 -11.76 6.38 -1.12
CA ILE A 96 -10.54 5.58 -0.92
C ILE A 96 -9.54 5.84 -2.05
N ILE A 97 -10.02 5.91 -3.29
CA ILE A 97 -9.17 6.16 -4.46
C ILE A 97 -8.56 7.56 -4.36
N LYS A 98 -9.31 8.56 -3.90
CA LYS A 98 -8.79 9.92 -3.73
C LYS A 98 -7.70 9.96 -2.66
N ASN A 99 -7.94 9.39 -1.49
CA ASN A 99 -6.98 9.46 -0.38
C ASN A 99 -5.69 8.66 -0.66
N THR A 100 -5.80 7.49 -1.30
CA THR A 100 -4.62 6.69 -1.66
C THR A 100 -3.80 7.32 -2.78
N VAL A 101 -4.45 7.85 -3.82
CA VAL A 101 -3.76 8.58 -4.91
C VAL A 101 -3.07 9.84 -4.36
N ILE A 102 -3.73 10.58 -3.46
CA ILE A 102 -3.13 11.75 -2.80
C ILE A 102 -1.92 11.33 -1.95
N ALA A 103 -2.02 10.26 -1.15
CA ALA A 103 -0.92 9.78 -0.33
C ALA A 103 0.29 9.32 -1.17
N ILE A 104 0.04 8.64 -2.30
CA ILE A 104 1.08 8.22 -3.25
C ILE A 104 1.75 9.45 -3.87
N ALA A 105 0.97 10.43 -4.33
CA ALA A 105 1.49 11.66 -4.93
C ALA A 105 2.37 12.46 -3.94
N ILE A 106 1.94 12.56 -2.68
CA ILE A 106 2.73 13.21 -1.61
C ILE A 106 4.04 12.45 -1.38
N SER A 107 4.00 11.12 -1.29
CA SER A 107 5.19 10.29 -1.07
C SER A 107 6.22 10.46 -2.18
N ILE A 108 5.77 10.49 -3.43
CA ILE A 108 6.63 10.72 -4.60
C ILE A 108 7.28 12.12 -4.54
N ALA A 109 6.52 13.16 -4.18
CA ALA A 109 7.04 14.51 -4.04
C ALA A 109 8.16 14.61 -2.99
N PHE A 110 8.01 13.93 -1.84
CA PHE A 110 9.05 13.89 -0.80
C PHE A 110 10.33 13.21 -1.27
N ILE A 111 10.22 12.12 -2.03
CA ILE A 111 11.39 11.42 -2.60
C ILE A 111 12.14 12.37 -3.53
N PHE A 112 11.46 13.05 -4.45
CA PHE A 112 12.10 14.01 -5.36
C PHE A 112 12.79 15.17 -4.63
N ALA A 113 12.15 15.71 -3.58
CA ALA A 113 12.74 16.77 -2.76
C ALA A 113 14.02 16.30 -2.06
N SER A 114 13.98 15.11 -1.44
CA SER A 114 15.14 14.55 -0.74
C SER A 114 16.32 14.31 -1.69
N VAL A 115 16.09 13.70 -2.85
CA VAL A 115 17.12 13.41 -3.86
C VAL A 115 17.79 14.70 -4.35
N SER A 116 16.99 15.74 -4.58
CA SER A 116 17.50 17.05 -5.02
C SER A 116 18.44 17.69 -3.99
N ILE A 117 18.10 17.59 -2.70
CA ILE A 117 18.94 18.09 -1.60
C ILE A 117 20.26 17.32 -1.53
N PHE A 118 20.20 15.99 -1.53
CA PHE A 118 21.40 15.14 -1.48
C PHE A 118 22.31 15.37 -2.69
N LEU A 119 21.74 15.52 -3.88
CA LEU A 119 22.49 15.80 -5.09
C LEU A 119 23.19 17.17 -5.00
N GLY A 120 22.52 18.20 -4.48
CA GLY A 120 23.11 19.51 -4.26
C GLY A 120 24.29 19.48 -3.29
N ILE A 121 24.17 18.73 -2.19
CA ILE A 121 25.25 18.54 -1.22
C ILE A 121 26.42 17.80 -1.88
N ALA A 122 26.17 16.66 -2.52
CA ALA A 122 27.18 15.86 -3.21
C ALA A 122 27.91 16.67 -4.29
N TYR A 123 27.17 17.48 -5.04
CA TYR A 123 27.72 18.37 -6.06
C TYR A 123 28.69 19.40 -5.46
N LYS A 124 28.33 20.05 -4.33
CA LYS A 124 29.20 21.01 -3.64
C LYS A 124 30.49 20.37 -3.16
N TYR A 125 30.42 19.18 -2.55
CA TYR A 125 31.61 18.44 -2.10
C TYR A 125 32.49 17.99 -3.28
N SER A 126 31.89 17.52 -4.36
CA SER A 126 32.62 17.11 -5.58
C SER A 126 33.36 18.30 -6.22
N LEU A 127 32.69 19.44 -6.38
CA LEU A 127 33.28 20.66 -6.94
C LEU A 127 34.45 21.17 -6.08
N PHE A 128 34.31 21.11 -4.75
CA PHE A 128 35.40 21.44 -3.83
C PHE A 128 36.60 20.49 -3.99
N GLY A 129 36.36 19.19 -4.15
CA GLY A 129 37.39 18.19 -4.41
C GLY A 129 38.17 18.46 -5.71
N ILE A 130 37.47 18.80 -6.79
CA ILE A 130 38.08 19.14 -8.09
C ILE A 130 38.96 20.38 -7.97
N ARG A 131 38.48 21.45 -7.31
CA ARG A 131 39.26 22.69 -7.10
C ARG A 131 40.57 22.42 -6.34
N LYS A 132 40.53 21.60 -5.30
CA LYS A 132 41.71 21.24 -4.50
C LYS A 132 42.74 20.43 -5.31
N ARG A 133 42.28 19.50 -6.17
CA ARG A 133 43.16 18.75 -7.08
C ARG A 133 43.85 19.67 -8.09
N PHE A 134 43.13 20.63 -8.65
CA PHE A 134 43.67 21.59 -9.61
C PHE A 134 44.77 22.48 -8.99
N GLN A 135 44.54 23.01 -7.78
CA GLN A 135 45.56 23.80 -7.07
C GLN A 135 46.83 22.98 -6.79
N LYS A 136 46.69 21.71 -6.38
CA LYS A 136 47.83 20.81 -6.13
C LYS A 136 48.63 20.52 -7.41
N GLN A 137 47.96 20.35 -8.56
CA GLN A 137 48.62 20.21 -9.85
C GLN A 137 49.40 21.48 -10.23
N LYS A 138 48.79 22.67 -10.07
CA LYS A 138 49.46 23.95 -10.36
C LYS A 138 50.73 24.15 -9.52
N LEU A 139 50.71 23.75 -8.26
CA LEU A 139 51.90 23.84 -7.38
C LEU A 139 53.01 22.87 -7.81
N ARG A 140 52.65 21.64 -8.20
CA ARG A 140 53.61 20.64 -8.71
C ARG A 140 54.31 21.10 -9.99
N GLU A 141 53.58 21.72 -10.91
CA GLU A 141 54.17 22.25 -12.15
C GLU A 141 55.11 23.44 -11.90
N LYS A 142 54.77 24.34 -10.97
CA LYS A 142 55.70 25.41 -10.56
C LYS A 142 57.02 24.86 -9.99
N LEU A 143 56.94 23.84 -9.14
CA LEU A 143 58.11 23.19 -8.54
C LEU A 143 59.00 22.51 -9.59
N LYS A 144 58.41 21.82 -10.58
CA LYS A 144 59.14 21.23 -11.70
C LYS A 144 59.86 22.29 -12.55
N ASN A 145 59.21 23.42 -12.80
CA ASN A 145 59.80 24.51 -13.59
C ASN A 145 60.99 25.17 -12.87
N ILE A 146 60.92 25.34 -11.54
CA ILE A 146 62.05 25.83 -10.74
C ILE A 146 63.21 24.83 -10.82
N LYS A 147 62.95 23.53 -10.62
CA LYS A 147 63.98 22.49 -10.70
C LYS A 147 64.68 22.46 -12.07
N LYS A 148 63.93 22.64 -13.17
CA LYS A 148 64.52 22.72 -14.52
C LYS A 148 65.48 23.91 -14.67
N ARG A 149 65.19 25.05 -14.04
CA ARG A 149 66.05 26.25 -14.09
C ARG A 149 67.32 26.16 -13.25
N MET A 150 67.35 25.28 -12.24
CA MET A 150 68.53 25.08 -11.39
C MET A 150 69.53 24.08 -11.99
N ASN A 151 69.08 23.21 -12.88
CA ASN A 151 69.90 22.19 -13.52
C ASN A 151 70.56 22.67 -14.83
N HIS A 152 70.46 23.96 -15.12
CA HIS A 152 70.98 24.60 -16.32
C HIS A 152 71.77 25.85 -15.93
#